data_AF-A0A4R4R9N7-F1
#
_entry.id   AF-A0A4R4R9N7-F1
#
_cell.length_a   1.000
_cell.length_b   1.000
_cell.length_c   1.000
_cell.angle_alpha   90.00
_cell.angle_beta   90.00
_cell.angle_gamma   90.00
#
_symmetry.space_group_name_H-M   'P 1'
#
loop_
_entity.id
_entity.type
_entity.pdbx_description
1 polymer ?
#
loop_
_entity_poly.entity_id
_entity_poly.type
_entity_poly.pdbx_seq_one_letter_code
_entity_poly.pdbx_strand_id
1 'polypeptide(L)'
;MRTTSFRRNVATVLAAALGAGTLIAGAAPVALAEPTDTTGGTLDWGVKASFRTYITGPIAHGSIEVRDPATRNADGTFRFADGAGTADPDAGTAELAFAGEVYFAGHDMGAGPLLELTVTDPRVTVTSATDGVLVADVVSKSLDSGELVTYDDVELADLDLTGHPLTFDGGTVSATGVPATLTAAGVPAFANFYAAGTALDPLTFTATLEEQQPVFEPSIEVFAADGTTPAAEAELAYGDTIVVRGSGFDPGGNVAPTGNRPPIPAGVPAGSYVVFGSFADTWQPSTGAPSSARTVGAQTWALAQAALDQVPAQYQDAIRAQWAEIDEDGTFTA
;
A
#
# COMPACT_ATOMS: atom_id res chain seq x y z
N MET A 1 -53.02 -50.12 1.50
CA MET A 1 -52.02 -49.15 1.00
C MET A 1 -52.14 -47.88 1.82
N ARG A 2 -51.21 -47.65 2.76
CA ARG A 2 -51.09 -46.38 3.48
C ARG A 2 -49.90 -45.66 2.87
N THR A 3 -50.17 -44.58 2.15
CA THR A 3 -49.17 -43.63 1.64
C THR A 3 -48.71 -42.75 2.80
N THR A 4 -47.51 -42.99 3.30
CA THR A 4 -46.81 -42.06 4.20
C THR A 4 -46.26 -40.90 3.38
N SER A 5 -46.76 -39.68 3.60
CA SER A 5 -46.17 -38.47 3.05
C SER A 5 -44.92 -38.11 3.85
N PHE A 6 -43.78 -37.99 3.16
CA PHE A 6 -42.60 -37.35 3.73
C PHE A 6 -42.78 -35.83 3.64
N ARG A 7 -42.58 -35.14 4.76
CA ARG A 7 -42.53 -33.68 4.80
C ARG A 7 -41.24 -33.22 4.10
N ARG A 8 -41.40 -32.36 3.09
CA ARG A 8 -40.31 -31.63 2.41
C ARG A 8 -39.73 -30.64 3.43
N ASN A 9 -38.52 -30.89 3.92
CA ASN A 9 -37.74 -29.89 4.65
C ASN A 9 -36.87 -29.17 3.61
N VAL A 10 -37.07 -27.86 3.46
CA VAL A 10 -36.18 -26.99 2.68
C VAL A 10 -34.86 -26.91 3.46
N ALA A 11 -33.75 -27.28 2.83
CA ALA A 11 -32.41 -27.16 3.41
C ALA A 11 -31.81 -25.82 2.96
N THR A 12 -31.31 -25.03 3.91
CA THR A 12 -30.68 -23.72 3.65
C THR A 12 -29.17 -23.89 3.83
N VAL A 13 -28.38 -23.57 2.81
CA VAL A 13 -26.92 -23.44 2.98
C VAL A 13 -26.66 -22.10 3.67
N LEU A 14 -26.16 -22.15 4.90
CA LEU A 14 -25.79 -20.96 5.67
C LEU A 14 -24.27 -21.02 5.90
N ALA A 15 -23.50 -20.18 5.21
CA ALA A 15 -22.23 -19.75 5.77
C ALA A 15 -22.54 -18.69 6.83
N ALA A 16 -22.35 -19.02 8.09
CA ALA A 16 -22.48 -18.05 9.17
C ALA A 16 -21.22 -17.17 9.20
N ALA A 17 -21.15 -16.18 8.32
CA ALA A 17 -20.34 -14.98 8.50
C ALA A 17 -21.30 -13.81 8.79
N LEU A 18 -21.16 -13.16 9.94
CA LEU A 18 -22.02 -12.04 10.31
C LEU A 18 -21.63 -10.78 9.54
N GLY A 19 -22.36 -10.51 8.46
CA GLY A 19 -22.36 -9.24 7.74
C GLY A 19 -23.63 -9.14 6.89
N ALA A 20 -24.43 -8.09 7.10
CA ALA A 20 -25.66 -7.86 6.34
C ALA A 20 -25.33 -7.21 4.99
N GLY A 21 -25.68 -7.85 3.88
CA GLY A 21 -25.51 -7.26 2.55
C GLY A 21 -26.33 -7.99 1.48
N THR A 22 -27.21 -7.23 0.81
CA THR A 22 -28.03 -7.68 -0.32
C THR A 22 -27.15 -7.87 -1.56
N LEU A 23 -27.19 -9.04 -2.22
CA LEU A 23 -26.41 -9.31 -3.44
C LEU A 23 -27.11 -8.73 -4.68
N ILE A 24 -26.47 -7.76 -5.33
CA ILE A 24 -26.78 -7.34 -6.70
C ILE A 24 -25.63 -7.82 -7.57
N ALA A 25 -25.89 -8.80 -8.44
CA ALA A 25 -24.93 -9.28 -9.43
C ALA A 25 -24.80 -8.26 -10.56
N GLY A 26 -23.92 -7.28 -10.38
CA GLY A 26 -23.35 -6.45 -11.45
C GLY A 26 -21.87 -6.78 -11.55
N ALA A 27 -21.35 -6.91 -12.77
CA ALA A 27 -19.90 -6.94 -12.99
C ALA A 27 -19.33 -5.65 -12.39
N ALA A 28 -18.64 -5.76 -11.26
CA ALA A 28 -18.00 -4.63 -10.62
C ALA A 28 -16.99 -4.04 -11.63
N PRO A 29 -16.97 -2.72 -11.84
CA PRO A 29 -15.83 -2.11 -12.51
C PRO A 29 -14.58 -2.53 -11.73
N VAL A 30 -13.52 -2.94 -12.44
CA VAL A 30 -12.20 -3.09 -11.83
C VAL A 30 -11.86 -1.70 -11.30
N ALA A 31 -12.03 -1.49 -10.00
CA ALA A 31 -11.55 -0.29 -9.35
C ALA A 31 -10.04 -0.26 -9.59
N LEU A 32 -9.53 0.83 -10.18
CA LEU A 32 -8.10 1.08 -10.16
C LEU A 32 -7.70 1.09 -8.68
N ALA A 33 -6.62 0.39 -8.33
CA ALA A 33 -6.12 0.43 -6.97
C ALA A 33 -5.85 1.90 -6.60
N GLU A 34 -6.30 2.32 -5.42
CA GLU A 34 -6.00 3.66 -4.93
C GLU A 34 -4.47 3.78 -4.70
N PRO A 35 -3.88 4.97 -4.88
CA PRO A 35 -2.48 5.21 -4.56
C PRO A 35 -2.15 4.72 -3.15
N THR A 36 -0.98 4.10 -3.00
CA THR A 36 -0.51 3.59 -1.72
C THR A 36 0.27 4.69 -0.99
N ASP A 37 -0.08 4.95 0.26
CA ASP A 37 0.65 5.87 1.14
C ASP A 37 2.09 5.41 1.37
N THR A 38 2.95 6.34 1.76
CA THR A 38 4.36 6.08 2.08
C THR A 38 4.66 6.40 3.54
N THR A 39 5.54 5.61 4.15
CA THR A 39 5.86 5.68 5.59
C THR A 39 7.26 6.23 5.90
N GLY A 40 8.02 6.60 4.86
CA GLY A 40 9.36 7.13 4.98
C GLY A 40 10.08 7.12 3.63
N GLY A 41 11.10 7.98 3.48
CA GLY A 41 11.84 8.08 2.23
C GLY A 41 12.97 9.10 2.28
N THR A 42 13.77 9.13 1.22
CA THR A 42 14.89 10.08 1.08
C THR A 42 15.02 10.57 -0.35
N LEU A 43 15.46 11.81 -0.51
CA LEU A 43 15.82 12.42 -1.79
C LEU A 43 17.28 12.90 -1.72
N ASP A 44 18.11 12.37 -2.61
CA ASP A 44 19.47 12.83 -2.86
C ASP A 44 19.51 13.80 -4.04
N TRP A 45 19.91 15.03 -3.78
CA TRP A 45 20.03 16.07 -4.78
C TRP A 45 21.07 17.14 -4.40
N GLY A 46 21.85 17.57 -5.38
CA GLY A 46 22.93 18.55 -5.16
C GLY A 46 22.57 20.00 -5.45
N VAL A 47 21.36 20.28 -5.95
CA VAL A 47 21.04 21.53 -6.65
C VAL A 47 21.82 21.66 -7.96
N LYS A 48 23.10 22.04 -7.91
CA LYS A 48 24.00 22.13 -9.06
C LYS A 48 25.46 22.11 -8.64
N ALA A 49 26.27 21.20 -9.15
CA ALA A 49 27.67 21.02 -8.73
C ALA A 49 28.52 22.28 -8.92
N SER A 50 28.35 22.98 -10.05
CA SER A 50 29.05 24.24 -10.31
C SER A 50 28.63 25.37 -9.35
N PHE A 51 27.36 25.37 -8.91
CA PHE A 51 26.88 26.35 -7.93
C PHE A 51 27.49 26.08 -6.56
N ARG A 52 27.49 24.82 -6.08
CA ARG A 52 28.15 24.44 -4.82
C ARG A 52 29.64 24.80 -4.81
N THR A 53 30.32 24.54 -5.94
CA THR A 53 31.74 24.88 -6.13
C THR A 53 31.95 26.40 -6.10
N TYR A 54 31.08 27.17 -6.72
CA TYR A 54 31.13 28.62 -6.70
C TYR A 54 30.94 29.19 -5.29
N ILE A 55 29.93 28.71 -4.55
CA ILE A 55 29.63 29.17 -3.18
C ILE A 55 30.84 28.98 -2.27
N THR A 56 31.45 27.79 -2.28
CA THR A 56 32.61 27.48 -1.43
C THR A 56 33.95 27.93 -2.01
N GLY A 57 33.93 28.47 -3.23
CA GLY A 57 35.11 28.86 -3.98
C GLY A 57 35.63 30.26 -3.64
N PRO A 58 36.75 30.67 -4.27
CA PRO A 58 37.43 31.94 -3.99
C PRO A 58 36.73 33.18 -4.56
N ILE A 59 35.52 33.03 -5.13
CA ILE A 59 34.75 34.15 -5.67
C ILE A 59 33.66 34.54 -4.67
N ALA A 60 32.80 33.58 -4.30
CA ALA A 60 31.73 33.83 -3.33
C ALA A 60 32.25 33.83 -1.89
N HIS A 61 33.35 33.12 -1.58
CA HIS A 61 33.87 33.00 -0.22
C HIS A 61 32.79 32.63 0.81
N GLY A 62 31.88 31.76 0.39
CA GLY A 62 30.62 31.47 1.05
C GLY A 62 30.63 30.20 1.86
N SER A 63 29.43 29.80 2.29
CA SER A 63 29.17 28.59 3.05
C SER A 63 27.88 27.91 2.59
N ILE A 64 27.78 26.63 2.90
CA ILE A 64 26.59 25.81 2.64
C ILE A 64 26.25 25.09 3.94
N GLU A 65 25.15 25.47 4.55
CA GLU A 65 24.62 24.85 5.76
C GLU A 65 23.50 23.89 5.38
N VAL A 66 23.53 22.68 5.95
CA VAL A 66 22.48 21.67 5.79
C VAL A 66 21.87 21.48 7.15
N ARG A 67 20.55 21.66 7.26
CA ARG A 67 19.82 21.65 8.54
C ARG A 67 18.85 20.49 8.56
N ASP A 68 18.62 19.98 9.77
CA ASP A 68 17.81 18.80 10.01
C ASP A 68 16.39 18.89 9.39
N PRO A 69 15.82 17.76 8.94
CA PRO A 69 16.42 16.43 8.95
C PRO A 69 17.36 16.16 7.74
N ALA A 70 17.68 17.16 6.91
CA ALA A 70 18.61 16.96 5.80
C ALA A 70 20.04 16.72 6.28
N THR A 71 20.79 15.94 5.50
CA THR A 71 22.21 15.65 5.76
C THR A 71 23.05 15.84 4.50
N ARG A 72 24.37 15.98 4.68
CA ARG A 72 25.32 16.10 3.56
C ARG A 72 25.86 14.72 3.16
N ASN A 73 25.79 14.40 1.88
CA ASN A 73 26.38 13.20 1.30
C ASN A 73 27.91 13.30 1.16
N ALA A 74 28.56 12.14 1.04
CA ALA A 74 30.02 12.06 0.88
C ALA A 74 30.53 12.75 -0.39
N ASP A 75 29.72 12.79 -1.45
CA ASP A 75 30.02 13.49 -2.71
C ASP A 75 29.68 15.00 -2.67
N GLY A 76 29.19 15.49 -1.53
CA GLY A 76 28.81 16.87 -1.31
C GLY A 76 27.42 17.26 -1.83
N THR A 77 26.61 16.32 -2.31
CA THR A 77 25.16 16.50 -2.49
C THR A 77 24.42 16.48 -1.14
N PHE A 78 23.11 16.67 -1.14
CA PHE A 78 22.28 16.73 0.06
C PHE A 78 21.27 15.59 0.04
N ARG A 79 21.07 14.96 1.19
CA ARG A 79 19.99 14.00 1.43
C ARG A 79 18.89 14.68 2.24
N PHE A 80 17.75 14.91 1.63
CA PHE A 80 16.50 15.23 2.30
C PHE A 80 15.86 13.93 2.81
N ALA A 81 15.16 14.00 3.93
CA ALA A 81 14.69 12.84 4.67
C ALA A 81 13.18 12.91 4.92
N ASP A 82 12.67 12.00 5.75
CA ASP A 82 11.26 11.94 6.17
C ASP A 82 10.28 11.98 4.99
N GLY A 83 10.64 11.26 3.91
CA GLY A 83 9.82 11.17 2.71
C GLY A 83 8.40 10.66 3.00
N ALA A 84 7.39 11.38 2.52
CA ALA A 84 5.98 11.06 2.69
C ALA A 84 5.19 11.42 1.41
N GLY A 85 3.98 10.88 1.28
CA GLY A 85 3.14 11.04 0.09
C GLY A 85 2.64 9.69 -0.42
N THR A 86 2.36 9.59 -1.72
CA THR A 86 1.72 8.40 -2.32
C THR A 86 2.46 7.92 -3.57
N ALA A 87 2.29 6.64 -3.91
CA ALA A 87 2.66 6.12 -5.21
C ALA A 87 1.65 5.08 -5.70
N ASP A 88 1.48 5.03 -7.01
CA ASP A 88 0.58 4.08 -7.67
C ASP A 88 1.43 3.18 -8.60
N PRO A 89 1.67 1.91 -8.21
CA PRO A 89 2.41 0.96 -9.01
C PRO A 89 1.74 0.63 -10.35
N ASP A 90 0.41 0.67 -10.42
CA ASP A 90 -0.36 0.34 -11.62
C ASP A 90 -0.34 1.50 -12.63
N ALA A 91 -0.45 2.73 -12.14
CA ALA A 91 -0.33 3.93 -12.97
C ALA A 91 1.12 4.32 -13.27
N GLY A 92 2.09 3.84 -12.48
CA GLY A 92 3.49 4.23 -12.58
C GLY A 92 3.72 5.70 -12.19
N THR A 93 2.99 6.19 -11.19
CA THR A 93 3.03 7.59 -10.72
C THR A 93 3.45 7.66 -9.24
N ALA A 94 3.94 8.83 -8.82
CA ALA A 94 4.30 9.09 -7.43
C ALA A 94 4.24 10.59 -7.10
N GLU A 95 3.83 10.91 -5.88
CA GLU A 95 3.90 12.24 -5.28
C GLU A 95 4.60 12.13 -3.94
N LEU A 96 5.84 12.60 -3.84
CA LEU A 96 6.70 12.43 -2.66
C LEU A 96 7.24 13.76 -2.18
N ALA A 97 6.97 14.12 -0.94
CA ALA A 97 7.52 15.28 -0.24
C ALA A 97 8.65 14.86 0.70
N PHE A 98 9.70 15.66 0.82
CA PHE A 98 10.83 15.38 1.70
C PHE A 98 11.15 16.59 2.58
N ALA A 99 11.58 16.33 3.81
CA ALA A 99 11.93 17.34 4.78
C ALA A 99 13.44 17.65 4.80
N GLY A 100 13.73 18.87 5.27
CA GLY A 100 15.08 19.37 5.48
C GLY A 100 15.35 20.67 4.74
N GLU A 101 16.47 21.29 5.08
CA GLU A 101 16.81 22.61 4.58
C GLU A 101 18.26 22.69 4.15
N VAL A 102 18.51 23.38 3.03
CA VAL A 102 19.86 23.73 2.59
C VAL A 102 19.95 25.23 2.38
N TYR A 103 20.81 25.87 3.16
CA TYR A 103 21.08 27.30 3.09
C TYR A 103 22.45 27.56 2.47
N PHE A 104 22.49 28.44 1.48
CA PHE A 104 23.67 28.90 0.77
C PHE A 104 23.87 30.39 1.06
N ALA A 105 25.09 30.75 1.47
CA ALA A 105 25.47 32.15 1.67
C ALA A 105 26.78 32.46 0.97
N GLY A 106 26.95 33.67 0.47
CA GLY A 106 28.21 34.13 -0.14
C GLY A 106 28.27 35.64 -0.30
N HIS A 107 29.43 36.12 -0.75
CA HIS A 107 29.75 37.54 -0.96
C HIS A 107 29.58 38.40 0.29
N ASP A 108 29.92 37.85 1.47
CA ASP A 108 29.92 38.65 2.69
C ASP A 108 31.20 39.51 2.75
N MET A 109 31.00 40.83 2.73
CA MET A 109 32.07 41.83 2.80
C MET A 109 32.06 42.58 4.14
N GLY A 110 31.45 42.01 5.18
CA GLY A 110 31.39 42.55 6.55
C GLY A 110 30.06 43.21 6.93
N ALA A 111 29.06 43.15 6.05
CA ALA A 111 27.70 43.69 6.28
C ALA A 111 26.61 42.61 6.14
N GLY A 112 27.01 41.34 6.13
CA GLY A 112 26.16 40.20 5.84
C GLY A 112 26.29 39.72 4.39
N PRO A 113 25.83 38.51 4.10
CA PRO A 113 25.94 37.90 2.77
C PRO A 113 25.11 38.68 1.74
N LEU A 114 25.67 38.91 0.56
CA LEU A 114 24.95 39.49 -0.59
C LEU A 114 24.26 38.41 -1.44
N LEU A 115 24.72 37.17 -1.33
CA LEU A 115 24.05 36.00 -1.89
C LEU A 115 23.50 35.20 -0.72
N GLU A 116 22.19 35.03 -0.68
CA GLU A 116 21.51 34.10 0.20
C GLU A 116 20.49 33.30 -0.62
N LEU A 117 20.48 31.99 -0.46
CA LEU A 117 19.50 31.09 -1.06
C LEU A 117 19.21 29.96 -0.09
N THR A 118 17.94 29.74 0.23
CA THR A 118 17.48 28.62 1.04
C THR A 118 16.57 27.75 0.19
N VAL A 119 16.79 26.44 0.20
CA VAL A 119 15.87 25.46 -0.38
C VAL A 119 15.26 24.63 0.75
N THR A 120 13.93 24.54 0.76
CA THR A 120 13.14 23.73 1.69
C THR A 120 12.06 22.96 0.95
N ASP A 121 11.53 21.94 1.62
CA ASP A 121 10.32 21.22 1.21
C ASP A 121 10.33 20.73 -0.26
N PRO A 122 11.40 20.04 -0.71
CA PRO A 122 11.41 19.48 -2.06
C PRO A 122 10.36 18.38 -2.20
N ARG A 123 9.61 18.45 -3.29
CA ARG A 123 8.57 17.50 -3.69
C ARG A 123 8.82 16.98 -5.09
N VAL A 124 8.71 15.68 -5.28
CA VAL A 124 8.79 15.02 -6.59
C VAL A 124 7.40 14.56 -7.00
N THR A 125 6.94 15.02 -8.15
CA THR A 125 5.68 14.60 -8.78
C THR A 125 6.01 13.89 -10.09
N VAL A 126 5.71 12.59 -10.17
CA VAL A 126 5.84 11.77 -11.39
C VAL A 126 4.44 11.48 -11.90
N THR A 127 4.14 11.98 -13.11
CA THR A 127 2.79 11.88 -13.70
C THR A 127 2.70 10.89 -14.85
N SER A 128 3.86 10.42 -15.34
CA SER A 128 3.96 9.46 -16.43
C SER A 128 5.23 8.62 -16.28
N ALA A 129 5.36 7.59 -17.12
CA ALA A 129 6.57 6.77 -17.18
C ALA A 129 7.84 7.57 -17.58
N THR A 130 7.69 8.78 -18.12
CA THR A 130 8.80 9.57 -18.68
C THR A 130 8.92 10.97 -18.10
N ASP A 131 7.90 11.48 -17.42
CA ASP A 131 7.82 12.89 -17.05
C ASP A 131 7.52 13.07 -15.56
N GLY A 132 8.28 13.96 -14.94
CA GLY A 132 8.03 14.43 -13.59
C GLY A 132 8.49 15.87 -13.39
N VAL A 133 8.22 16.40 -12.20
CA VAL A 133 8.60 17.75 -11.79
C VAL A 133 9.16 17.70 -10.37
N LEU A 134 10.25 18.44 -10.15
CA LEU A 134 10.72 18.81 -8.82
C LEU A 134 10.12 20.16 -8.45
N VAL A 135 9.29 20.17 -7.43
CA VAL A 135 8.77 21.36 -6.78
C VAL A 135 9.59 21.63 -5.52
N ALA A 136 9.83 22.88 -5.15
CA ALA A 136 10.45 23.21 -3.86
C ALA A 136 10.04 24.61 -3.42
N ASP A 137 10.24 24.91 -2.15
CA ASP A 137 10.20 26.28 -1.65
C ASP A 137 11.61 26.86 -1.69
N VAL A 138 11.74 28.08 -2.22
CA VAL A 138 13.03 28.77 -2.30
C VAL A 138 12.92 30.18 -1.75
N VAL A 139 13.80 30.52 -0.81
CA VAL A 139 13.98 31.92 -0.37
C VAL A 139 15.31 32.41 -0.94
N SER A 140 15.30 33.47 -1.74
CA SER A 140 16.49 33.96 -2.43
C SER A 140 16.63 35.46 -2.29
N LYS A 141 17.86 35.94 -2.08
CA LYS A 141 18.14 37.37 -1.98
C LYS A 141 18.21 38.00 -3.37
N SER A 142 17.33 38.96 -3.61
CA SER A 142 17.28 39.70 -4.87
C SER A 142 18.52 40.58 -5.03
N LEU A 143 19.16 40.52 -6.20
CA LEU A 143 20.26 41.42 -6.54
C LEU A 143 19.81 42.87 -6.76
N ASP A 144 18.55 43.07 -7.16
CA ASP A 144 18.04 44.40 -7.48
C ASP A 144 17.61 45.17 -6.23
N SER A 145 16.88 44.50 -5.32
CA SER A 145 16.37 45.13 -4.09
C SER A 145 17.24 44.88 -2.87
N GLY A 146 18.07 43.83 -2.86
CA GLY A 146 18.82 43.40 -1.68
C GLY A 146 17.96 42.71 -0.60
N GLU A 147 16.68 42.51 -0.86
CA GLU A 147 15.73 41.85 0.06
C GLU A 147 15.58 40.36 -0.24
N LEU A 148 15.17 39.59 0.77
CA LEU A 148 14.79 38.19 0.58
C LEU A 148 13.43 38.10 -0.12
N VAL A 149 13.35 37.27 -1.15
CA VAL A 149 12.13 36.97 -1.91
C VAL A 149 11.82 35.49 -1.73
N THR A 150 10.57 35.20 -1.39
CA THR A 150 10.07 33.83 -1.25
C THR A 150 9.40 33.38 -2.55
N TYR A 151 9.74 32.16 -2.98
CA TYR A 151 9.16 31.43 -4.09
C TYR A 151 8.60 30.12 -3.53
N ASP A 152 7.34 30.16 -3.11
CA ASP A 152 6.64 28.98 -2.58
C ASP A 152 6.17 28.08 -3.73
N ASP A 153 6.23 26.76 -3.53
CA ASP A 153 5.71 25.76 -4.47
C ASP A 153 6.19 25.96 -5.92
N VAL A 154 7.44 26.40 -6.12
CA VAL A 154 7.94 26.61 -7.47
C VAL A 154 8.22 25.26 -8.14
N GLU A 155 7.60 25.01 -9.29
CA GLU A 155 8.01 23.95 -10.23
C GLU A 155 9.43 24.23 -10.69
N LEU A 156 10.41 23.83 -9.89
CA LEU A 156 11.80 24.27 -9.99
C LEU A 156 12.49 23.62 -11.19
N ALA A 157 12.26 22.33 -11.41
CA ALA A 157 12.87 21.59 -12.50
C ALA A 157 11.94 20.55 -13.12
N ASP A 158 12.00 20.43 -14.45
CA ASP A 158 11.45 19.27 -15.16
C ASP A 158 12.38 18.08 -14.93
N LEU A 159 11.79 16.90 -14.74
CA LEU A 159 12.47 15.63 -14.52
C LEU A 159 12.22 14.70 -15.71
N ASP A 160 13.31 14.21 -16.31
CA ASP A 160 13.25 13.25 -17.43
C ASP A 160 13.43 11.83 -16.90
N LEU A 161 12.34 11.07 -16.78
CA LEU A 161 12.38 9.67 -16.35
C LEU A 161 12.70 8.71 -17.51
N THR A 162 12.98 9.21 -18.72
CA THR A 162 13.37 8.36 -19.85
C THR A 162 14.66 7.60 -19.53
N GLY A 163 14.57 6.29 -19.37
CA GLY A 163 15.71 5.45 -18.96
C GLY A 163 16.01 5.50 -17.46
N HIS A 164 15.20 6.23 -16.68
CA HIS A 164 15.25 6.32 -15.21
C HIS A 164 13.84 6.12 -14.61
N PRO A 165 13.12 5.03 -14.97
CA PRO A 165 11.73 4.85 -14.57
C PRO A 165 11.60 4.64 -13.06
N LEU A 166 10.39 4.85 -12.54
CA LEU A 166 10.03 4.36 -11.21
C LEU A 166 10.20 2.84 -11.17
N THR A 167 10.85 2.37 -10.10
CA THR A 167 11.02 0.96 -9.78
C THR A 167 10.27 0.65 -8.50
N PHE A 168 9.37 -0.33 -8.57
CA PHE A 168 8.62 -0.85 -7.44
C PHE A 168 9.19 -2.23 -7.08
N ASP A 169 9.81 -2.34 -5.90
CA ASP A 169 10.45 -3.57 -5.43
C ASP A 169 10.35 -3.68 -3.90
N GLY A 170 9.94 -4.86 -3.40
CA GLY A 170 9.93 -5.17 -1.98
C GLY A 170 9.21 -4.14 -1.08
N GLY A 171 8.09 -3.56 -1.54
CA GLY A 171 7.37 -2.53 -0.80
C GLY A 171 8.02 -1.14 -0.86
N THR A 172 8.93 -0.89 -1.80
CA THR A 172 9.56 0.42 -2.01
C THR A 172 9.33 0.93 -3.42
N VAL A 173 9.22 2.24 -3.57
CA VAL A 173 9.29 2.96 -4.84
C VAL A 173 10.61 3.73 -4.91
N SER A 174 11.26 3.75 -6.07
CA SER A 174 12.51 4.51 -6.25
C SER A 174 12.76 4.92 -7.70
N ALA A 175 13.56 5.97 -7.89
CA ALA A 175 14.22 6.28 -9.16
C ALA A 175 15.63 6.83 -8.88
N THR A 176 16.57 6.52 -9.78
CA THR A 176 17.99 6.83 -9.56
C THR A 176 18.57 7.66 -10.70
N GLY A 177 19.23 8.75 -10.35
CA GLY A 177 19.98 9.57 -11.30
C GLY A 177 19.10 10.27 -12.34
N VAL A 178 17.86 10.61 -12.00
CA VAL A 178 16.88 11.27 -12.88
C VAL A 178 17.41 12.65 -13.30
N PRO A 179 17.68 12.89 -14.59
CA PRO A 179 18.08 14.21 -15.07
C PRO A 179 17.06 15.29 -14.74
N ALA A 180 17.55 16.47 -14.34
CA ALA A 180 16.73 17.62 -14.00
C ALA A 180 17.14 18.87 -14.78
N THR A 181 16.16 19.57 -15.33
CA THR A 181 16.36 20.83 -16.07
C THR A 181 15.54 21.95 -15.47
N LEU A 182 16.21 23.07 -15.16
CA LEU A 182 15.57 24.25 -14.55
C LEU A 182 14.41 24.75 -15.42
N THR A 183 13.22 24.92 -14.85
CA THR A 183 12.07 25.46 -15.59
C THR A 183 12.19 26.97 -15.74
N ALA A 184 11.30 27.58 -16.54
CA ALA A 184 11.15 29.03 -16.57
C ALA A 184 10.69 29.62 -15.22
N ALA A 185 9.88 28.88 -14.45
CA ALA A 185 9.40 29.30 -13.13
C ALA A 185 10.52 29.27 -12.08
N GLY A 186 11.49 28.36 -12.21
CA GLY A 186 12.65 28.26 -11.32
C GLY A 186 13.74 29.31 -11.55
N VAL A 187 13.78 29.96 -12.71
CA VAL A 187 14.82 30.95 -13.07
C VAL A 187 14.96 32.09 -12.05
N PRO A 188 13.88 32.75 -11.59
CA PRO A 188 13.97 33.85 -10.63
C PRO A 188 14.56 33.44 -9.28
N ALA A 189 14.35 32.19 -8.84
CA ALA A 189 14.89 31.67 -7.59
C ALA A 189 16.43 31.67 -7.54
N PHE A 190 17.07 31.59 -8.72
CA PHE A 190 18.53 31.74 -8.88
C PHE A 190 18.93 33.15 -9.34
N ALA A 191 18.16 34.17 -8.99
CA ALA A 191 18.38 35.58 -9.35
C ALA A 191 18.65 35.78 -10.87
N ASN A 192 17.99 34.98 -11.71
CA ASN A 192 18.12 35.00 -13.18
C ASN A 192 19.52 34.67 -13.74
N PHE A 193 20.43 34.08 -12.94
CA PHE A 193 21.76 33.68 -13.41
C PHE A 193 21.75 32.49 -14.36
N TYR A 194 20.74 31.63 -14.26
CA TYR A 194 20.57 30.45 -15.10
C TYR A 194 19.34 30.62 -15.97
N ALA A 195 19.45 30.27 -17.25
CA ALA A 195 18.32 30.26 -18.16
C ALA A 195 17.48 28.98 -17.96
N ALA A 196 16.21 29.03 -18.34
CA ALA A 196 15.39 27.82 -18.45
C ALA A 196 16.06 26.77 -19.36
N GLY A 197 15.92 25.49 -19.01
CA GLY A 197 16.62 24.38 -19.65
C GLY A 197 18.06 24.17 -19.15
N THR A 198 18.55 24.97 -18.19
CA THR A 198 19.85 24.73 -17.56
C THR A 198 19.82 23.39 -16.82
N ALA A 199 20.76 22.50 -17.16
CA ALA A 199 20.92 21.24 -16.44
C ALA A 199 21.33 21.50 -14.97
N LEU A 200 20.56 20.89 -14.08
CA LEU A 200 20.82 20.80 -12.65
C LEU A 200 21.48 19.46 -12.32
N ASP A 201 21.81 19.23 -11.04
CA ASP A 201 22.27 17.90 -10.63
C ASP A 201 21.09 16.91 -10.71
N PRO A 202 21.33 15.65 -11.14
CA PRO A 202 20.29 14.63 -11.19
C PRO A 202 19.80 14.25 -9.78
N LEU A 203 18.58 13.72 -9.71
CA LEU A 203 17.92 13.30 -8.47
C LEU A 203 17.94 11.79 -8.31
N THR A 204 18.11 11.33 -7.08
CA THR A 204 17.83 9.93 -6.70
C THR A 204 16.88 9.96 -5.51
N PHE A 205 15.76 9.27 -5.59
CA PHE A 205 14.79 9.23 -4.50
C PHE A 205 14.24 7.83 -4.26
N THR A 206 13.79 7.61 -3.04
CA THR A 206 13.11 6.38 -2.63
C THR A 206 12.11 6.66 -1.53
N ALA A 207 11.02 5.90 -1.51
CA ALA A 207 10.07 5.86 -0.41
C ALA A 207 9.60 4.43 -0.15
N THR A 208 9.28 4.15 1.12
CA THR A 208 8.69 2.88 1.57
C THR A 208 7.18 2.99 1.50
N LEU A 209 6.55 2.11 0.74
CA LEU A 209 5.11 2.01 0.64
C LEU A 209 4.55 1.39 1.92
N GLU A 210 3.41 1.90 2.37
CA GLU A 210 2.66 1.30 3.45
C GLU A 210 2.14 -0.07 3.01
N GLU A 211 2.37 -1.09 3.84
CA GLU A 211 1.77 -2.40 3.61
C GLU A 211 0.25 -2.29 3.75
N GLN A 212 -0.47 -2.46 2.65
CA GLN A 212 -1.92 -2.58 2.69
C GLN A 212 -2.29 -3.90 3.38
N GLN A 213 -2.86 -3.80 4.58
CA GLN A 213 -3.43 -4.96 5.25
C GLN A 213 -4.66 -5.43 4.47
N PRO A 214 -4.79 -6.74 4.15
CA PRO A 214 -5.98 -7.25 3.51
C PRO A 214 -7.21 -6.95 4.38
N VAL A 215 -8.23 -6.34 3.76
CA VAL A 215 -9.53 -6.17 4.41
C VAL A 215 -10.34 -7.45 4.19
N PHE A 216 -10.55 -8.21 5.26
CA PHE A 216 -11.29 -9.46 5.21
C PHE A 216 -12.80 -9.23 5.35
N GLU A 217 -13.51 -9.19 4.21
CA GLU A 217 -14.97 -9.19 4.14
C GLU A 217 -15.48 -10.56 3.65
N PRO A 218 -15.80 -11.50 4.57
CA PRO A 218 -16.09 -12.87 4.21
C PRO A 218 -17.37 -12.99 3.40
N SER A 219 -17.28 -13.63 2.24
CA SER A 219 -18.41 -13.94 1.35
C SER A 219 -18.27 -15.36 0.79
N ILE A 220 -19.41 -15.97 0.44
CA ILE A 220 -19.41 -17.29 -0.20
C ILE A 220 -20.25 -17.30 -1.47
N GLU A 221 -19.83 -18.14 -2.40
CA GLU A 221 -20.58 -18.53 -3.58
C GLU A 221 -20.77 -20.05 -3.59
N VAL A 222 -21.98 -20.48 -3.97
CA VAL A 222 -22.34 -21.90 -4.00
C VAL A 222 -22.65 -22.31 -5.44
N PHE A 223 -21.99 -23.36 -5.91
CA PHE A 223 -22.14 -23.91 -7.25
C PHE A 223 -22.57 -25.38 -7.18
N ALA A 224 -23.14 -25.88 -8.28
CA ALA A 224 -23.35 -27.31 -8.48
C ALA A 224 -22.01 -28.05 -8.63
N ALA A 225 -22.08 -29.38 -8.77
CA ALA A 225 -20.89 -30.25 -8.90
C ALA A 225 -19.94 -29.88 -10.05
N ASP A 226 -20.39 -29.13 -11.06
CA ASP A 226 -19.56 -28.65 -12.16
C ASP A 226 -18.68 -27.45 -11.79
N GLY A 227 -18.87 -26.85 -10.61
CA GLY A 227 -18.10 -25.70 -10.12
C GLY A 227 -18.37 -24.39 -10.85
N THR A 228 -19.43 -24.29 -11.65
CA THR A 228 -19.75 -23.10 -12.47
C THR A 228 -21.24 -22.73 -12.48
N THR A 229 -22.15 -23.70 -12.31
CA THR A 229 -23.59 -23.46 -12.26
C THR A 229 -23.98 -22.96 -10.87
N PRO A 230 -24.50 -21.71 -10.70
CA PRO A 230 -24.90 -21.21 -9.39
C PRO A 230 -26.00 -22.07 -8.75
N ALA A 231 -25.84 -22.38 -7.47
CA ALA A 231 -26.72 -23.28 -6.72
C ALA A 231 -27.24 -22.69 -5.39
N ALA A 232 -26.99 -21.40 -5.11
CA ALA A 232 -27.42 -20.74 -3.87
C ALA A 232 -28.95 -20.80 -3.64
N GLU A 233 -29.74 -20.71 -4.72
CA GLU A 233 -31.21 -20.76 -4.68
C GLU A 233 -31.78 -22.06 -5.31
N ALA A 234 -30.92 -23.01 -5.68
CA ALA A 234 -31.35 -24.23 -6.34
C ALA A 234 -32.06 -25.18 -5.35
N GLU A 235 -33.10 -25.89 -5.81
CA GLU A 235 -33.62 -27.04 -5.06
C GLU A 235 -32.60 -28.18 -5.11
N LEU A 236 -31.92 -28.42 -3.98
CA LEU A 236 -30.98 -29.53 -3.82
C LEU A 236 -31.68 -30.79 -3.27
N ALA A 237 -31.26 -31.95 -3.76
CA ALA A 237 -31.68 -33.26 -3.28
C ALA A 237 -30.58 -33.94 -2.46
N TYR A 238 -30.98 -34.91 -1.65
CA TYR A 238 -30.03 -35.76 -0.93
C TYR A 238 -29.14 -36.52 -1.92
N GLY A 239 -27.82 -36.39 -1.76
CA GLY A 239 -26.82 -37.00 -2.63
C GLY A 239 -26.23 -36.04 -3.66
N ASP A 240 -26.78 -34.84 -3.80
CA ASP A 240 -26.18 -33.80 -4.65
C ASP A 240 -24.82 -33.37 -4.09
N THR A 241 -23.91 -33.03 -5.00
CA THR A 241 -22.61 -32.43 -4.68
C THR A 241 -22.66 -30.95 -5.05
N ILE A 242 -22.19 -30.11 -4.14
CA ILE A 242 -22.02 -28.67 -4.34
C ILE A 242 -20.55 -28.31 -4.16
N VAL A 243 -20.15 -27.20 -4.77
CA VAL A 243 -18.85 -26.57 -4.59
C VAL A 243 -19.06 -25.23 -3.92
N VAL A 244 -18.37 -24.96 -2.82
CA VAL A 244 -18.43 -23.68 -2.12
C VAL A 244 -17.11 -22.95 -2.34
N ARG A 245 -17.17 -21.73 -2.86
CA ARG A 245 -16.02 -20.83 -2.92
C ARG A 245 -16.18 -19.75 -1.85
N GLY A 246 -15.14 -19.53 -1.06
CA GLY A 246 -15.07 -18.41 -0.13
C GLY A 246 -14.09 -17.36 -0.61
N SER A 247 -14.35 -16.11 -0.27
CA SER A 247 -13.44 -14.97 -0.43
C SER A 247 -13.51 -14.05 0.78
N GLY A 248 -12.45 -13.29 1.03
CA GLY A 248 -12.40 -12.32 2.12
C GLY A 248 -12.40 -12.95 3.52
N PHE A 249 -12.01 -14.23 3.67
CA PHE A 249 -11.86 -14.87 4.98
C PHE A 249 -10.45 -14.63 5.53
N ASP A 250 -10.34 -14.14 6.76
CA ASP A 250 -9.04 -13.95 7.42
C ASP A 250 -8.37 -15.31 7.74
N PRO A 251 -7.25 -15.68 7.09
CA PRO A 251 -6.54 -16.93 7.39
C PRO A 251 -5.84 -16.90 8.77
N GLY A 252 -5.56 -15.71 9.30
CA GLY A 252 -5.04 -15.47 10.65
C GLY A 252 -6.12 -15.31 11.73
N GLY A 253 -7.39 -15.24 11.32
CA GLY A 253 -8.53 -14.98 12.19
C GLY A 253 -8.92 -16.17 13.08
N ASN A 254 -9.89 -15.93 13.98
CA ASN A 254 -10.45 -16.96 14.86
C ASN A 254 -9.39 -17.74 15.67
N VAL A 255 -8.52 -17.01 16.37
CA VAL A 255 -7.41 -17.59 17.14
C VAL A 255 -7.92 -18.44 18.31
N ALA A 256 -7.41 -19.66 18.44
CA ALA A 256 -7.77 -20.56 19.52
C ALA A 256 -7.36 -20.00 20.90
N PRO A 257 -8.28 -19.90 21.88
CA PRO A 257 -7.96 -19.35 23.19
C PRO A 257 -7.09 -20.29 24.03
N THR A 258 -6.47 -19.74 25.08
CA THR A 258 -5.77 -20.56 26.08
C THR A 258 -6.71 -21.59 26.71
N GLY A 259 -6.29 -22.85 26.80
CA GLY A 259 -7.12 -23.94 27.30
C GLY A 259 -8.11 -24.51 26.28
N ASN A 260 -8.01 -24.13 25.00
CA ASN A 260 -8.76 -24.77 23.92
C ASN A 260 -8.53 -26.29 23.92
N ARG A 261 -9.57 -27.03 23.54
CA ARG A 261 -9.46 -28.46 23.34
C ARG A 261 -8.73 -28.74 22.02
N PRO A 262 -7.94 -29.83 21.94
CA PRO A 262 -7.35 -30.27 20.67
C PRO A 262 -8.41 -30.36 19.54
N PRO A 263 -8.02 -30.14 18.27
CA PRO A 263 -6.64 -30.29 17.78
C PRO A 263 -5.83 -28.99 17.67
N ILE A 264 -6.45 -27.81 17.66
CA ILE A 264 -5.75 -26.53 17.44
C ILE A 264 -5.11 -26.01 18.74
N PRO A 265 -3.77 -25.83 18.78
CA PRO A 265 -3.10 -25.23 19.93
C PRO A 265 -3.55 -23.79 20.20
N ALA A 266 -3.44 -23.34 21.45
CA ALA A 266 -3.73 -21.95 21.80
C ALA A 266 -2.79 -20.99 21.03
N GLY A 267 -3.34 -19.89 20.52
CA GLY A 267 -2.59 -18.92 19.72
C GLY A 267 -2.51 -19.24 18.22
N VAL A 268 -2.97 -20.43 17.79
CA VAL A 268 -3.04 -20.80 16.37
C VAL A 268 -4.43 -20.45 15.81
N PRO A 269 -4.51 -19.86 14.58
CA PRO A 269 -5.78 -19.64 13.89
C PRO A 269 -6.58 -20.94 13.76
N ALA A 270 -7.84 -20.95 14.17
CA ALA A 270 -8.69 -22.14 14.11
C ALA A 270 -9.46 -22.24 12.78
N GLY A 271 -9.32 -21.27 11.88
CA GLY A 271 -9.99 -21.27 10.57
C GLY A 271 -11.51 -21.18 10.67
N SER A 272 -12.18 -21.56 9.59
CA SER A 272 -13.65 -21.51 9.43
C SER A 272 -14.21 -22.87 9.02
N TYR A 273 -15.43 -23.18 9.47
CA TYR A 273 -16.14 -24.37 9.00
C TYR A 273 -17.13 -24.00 7.91
N VAL A 274 -17.01 -24.66 6.75
CA VAL A 274 -18.02 -24.68 5.70
C VAL A 274 -18.99 -25.79 6.04
N VAL A 275 -20.25 -25.45 6.33
CA VAL A 275 -21.22 -26.43 6.84
C VAL A 275 -22.48 -26.45 5.99
N PHE A 276 -22.79 -27.62 5.46
CA PHE A 276 -24.10 -27.92 4.89
C PHE A 276 -25.02 -28.48 5.98
N GLY A 277 -26.15 -27.82 6.24
CA GLY A 277 -27.01 -28.20 7.35
C GLY A 277 -28.34 -27.44 7.39
N SER A 278 -29.05 -27.57 8.51
CA SER A 278 -30.21 -26.73 8.82
C SER A 278 -29.87 -25.86 10.02
N PHE A 279 -30.12 -24.56 9.92
CA PHE A 279 -29.86 -23.61 10.99
C PHE A 279 -31.11 -22.78 11.25
N ALA A 280 -31.26 -22.25 12.46
CA ALA A 280 -32.23 -21.18 12.68
C ALA A 280 -31.86 -19.95 11.84
N ASP A 281 -32.87 -19.17 11.41
CA ASP A 281 -32.71 -17.97 10.58
C ASP A 281 -31.69 -16.96 11.15
N THR A 282 -31.49 -16.98 12.47
CA THR A 282 -30.44 -16.21 13.15
C THR A 282 -29.69 -17.12 14.12
N TRP A 283 -28.90 -18.05 13.57
CA TRP A 283 -28.02 -18.89 14.38
C TRP A 283 -26.66 -18.22 14.60
N GLN A 284 -26.45 -17.68 15.80
CA GLN A 284 -25.22 -16.99 16.19
C GLN A 284 -24.67 -17.55 17.52
N PRO A 285 -23.71 -18.50 17.48
CA PRO A 285 -23.16 -19.13 18.68
C PRO A 285 -22.48 -18.15 19.63
N SER A 286 -21.84 -17.12 19.07
CA SER A 286 -21.15 -16.08 19.84
C SER A 286 -22.11 -15.26 20.71
N THR A 287 -23.40 -15.25 20.40
CA THR A 287 -24.45 -14.62 21.23
C THR A 287 -25.29 -15.65 22.00
N GLY A 288 -24.82 -16.91 22.07
CA GLY A 288 -25.42 -17.96 22.91
C GLY A 288 -26.46 -18.84 22.20
N ALA A 289 -26.55 -18.81 20.86
CA ALA A 289 -27.46 -19.71 20.15
C ALA A 289 -27.13 -21.19 20.44
N PRO A 290 -28.10 -22.01 20.90
CA PRO A 290 -27.83 -23.37 21.34
C PRO A 290 -27.51 -24.29 20.15
N SER A 291 -26.73 -25.35 20.40
CA SER A 291 -26.41 -26.35 19.35
C SER A 291 -27.62 -27.14 18.88
N SER A 292 -28.69 -27.24 19.69
CA SER A 292 -29.96 -27.85 19.30
C SER A 292 -30.71 -27.05 18.22
N ALA A 293 -30.30 -25.81 17.95
CA ALA A 293 -30.85 -24.96 16.88
C ALA A 293 -30.12 -25.15 15.53
N ARG A 294 -29.24 -26.15 15.43
CA ARG A 294 -28.62 -26.56 14.17
C ARG A 294 -28.64 -28.07 13.98
N THR A 295 -28.70 -28.51 12.73
CA THR A 295 -28.40 -29.88 12.31
C THR A 295 -27.28 -29.81 11.28
N VAL A 296 -26.16 -30.46 11.55
CA VAL A 296 -25.02 -30.51 10.64
C VAL A 296 -25.13 -31.76 9.77
N GLY A 297 -25.04 -31.59 8.45
CA GLY A 297 -25.01 -32.67 7.47
C GLY A 297 -23.58 -33.00 7.03
N ALA A 298 -23.02 -32.17 6.17
CA ALA A 298 -21.63 -32.25 5.72
C ALA A 298 -20.84 -31.03 6.21
N GLN A 299 -19.54 -31.21 6.44
CA GLN A 299 -18.67 -30.12 6.84
C GLN A 299 -17.28 -30.28 6.22
N THR A 300 -16.69 -29.15 5.85
CA THR A 300 -15.28 -29.00 5.46
C THR A 300 -14.68 -27.91 6.32
N TRP A 301 -13.43 -28.10 6.76
CA TRP A 301 -12.69 -27.17 7.58
C TRP A 301 -11.76 -26.35 6.68
N ALA A 302 -12.15 -25.10 6.42
CA ALA A 302 -11.32 -24.12 5.74
C ALA A 302 -10.26 -23.61 6.74
N LEU A 303 -9.00 -23.95 6.54
CA LEU A 303 -7.89 -23.65 7.45
C LEU A 303 -6.65 -23.28 6.65
N ALA A 304 -5.90 -22.26 7.07
CA ALA A 304 -4.65 -21.92 6.41
C ALA A 304 -3.59 -23.02 6.62
N GLN A 305 -2.77 -23.29 5.60
CA GLN A 305 -1.68 -24.27 5.69
C GLN A 305 -0.71 -23.94 6.84
N ALA A 306 -0.36 -22.66 7.03
CA ALA A 306 0.48 -22.20 8.12
C ALA A 306 -0.08 -22.51 9.53
N ALA A 307 -1.41 -22.56 9.67
CA ALA A 307 -2.05 -22.96 10.92
C ALA A 307 -2.04 -24.49 11.08
N LEU A 308 -2.29 -25.24 10.00
CA LEU A 308 -2.24 -26.71 10.00
C LEU A 308 -0.84 -27.24 10.36
N ASP A 309 0.22 -26.58 9.91
CA ASP A 309 1.60 -26.98 10.21
C ASP A 309 1.96 -26.84 11.70
N GLN A 310 1.23 -25.99 12.43
CA GLN A 310 1.37 -25.83 13.88
C GLN A 310 0.53 -26.84 14.68
N VAL A 311 -0.37 -27.58 14.03
CA VAL A 311 -1.17 -28.62 14.67
C VAL A 311 -0.30 -29.85 14.98
N PRO A 312 -0.42 -30.49 16.16
CA PRO A 312 0.30 -31.71 16.47
C PRO A 312 0.04 -32.81 15.41
N ALA A 313 1.11 -33.46 14.95
CA ALA A 313 1.10 -34.42 13.83
C ALA A 313 0.00 -35.49 13.93
N GLN A 314 -0.31 -35.97 15.14
CA GLN A 314 -1.34 -36.98 15.39
C GLN A 314 -2.77 -36.56 14.98
N TYR A 315 -3.02 -35.25 14.81
CA TYR A 315 -4.32 -34.72 14.38
C TYR A 315 -4.32 -34.30 12.91
N GLN A 316 -3.17 -34.08 12.29
CA GLN A 316 -3.11 -33.47 10.95
C GLN A 316 -3.80 -34.35 9.89
N ASP A 317 -3.63 -35.67 9.93
CA ASP A 317 -4.28 -36.57 8.96
C ASP A 317 -5.81 -36.53 9.08
N ALA A 318 -6.34 -36.41 10.30
CA ALA A 318 -7.77 -36.28 10.54
C ALA A 318 -8.33 -34.92 10.10
N ILE A 319 -7.52 -33.86 10.15
CA ILE A 319 -7.88 -32.55 9.60
C ILE A 319 -7.85 -32.62 8.06
N ARG A 320 -6.76 -33.11 7.46
CA ARG A 320 -6.60 -33.22 6.00
C ARG A 320 -7.71 -34.01 5.32
N ALA A 321 -8.32 -34.98 6.01
CA ALA A 321 -9.46 -35.74 5.50
C ALA A 321 -10.75 -34.91 5.30
N GLN A 322 -10.82 -33.71 5.87
CA GLN A 322 -11.98 -32.81 5.80
C GLN A 322 -11.55 -31.34 5.60
N TRP A 323 -10.40 -31.10 4.98
CA TRP A 323 -9.75 -29.77 4.92
C TRP A 323 -9.93 -29.12 3.55
N ALA A 324 -10.14 -27.81 3.56
CA ALA A 324 -9.92 -26.91 2.43
C ALA A 324 -8.86 -25.88 2.85
N GLU A 325 -7.88 -25.62 1.99
CA GLU A 325 -6.89 -24.58 2.24
C GLU A 325 -7.56 -23.20 2.10
N ILE A 326 -7.32 -22.31 3.09
CA ILE A 326 -7.55 -20.87 2.92
C ILE A 326 -6.22 -20.26 2.51
N ASP A 327 -6.21 -19.61 1.35
CA ASP A 327 -5.07 -18.89 0.80
C ASP A 327 -4.79 -17.60 1.60
N GLU A 328 -3.60 -17.03 1.42
CA GLU A 328 -3.20 -15.79 2.13
C GLU A 328 -4.10 -14.59 1.80
N ASP A 329 -4.70 -14.58 0.60
CA ASP A 329 -5.68 -13.58 0.17
C ASP A 329 -7.10 -13.82 0.73
N GLY A 330 -7.28 -14.88 1.51
CA GLY A 330 -8.54 -15.23 2.15
C GLY A 330 -9.54 -15.96 1.26
N THR A 331 -9.08 -16.51 0.13
CA THR A 331 -9.91 -17.35 -0.74
C THR A 331 -9.81 -18.84 -0.39
N PHE A 332 -10.84 -19.63 -0.69
CA PHE A 332 -10.82 -21.10 -0.59
C PHE A 332 -11.85 -21.76 -1.51
N THR A 333 -11.70 -23.06 -1.77
CA THR A 333 -12.73 -23.91 -2.39
C THR A 333 -12.96 -25.18 -1.56
N ALA A 334 -14.22 -25.51 -1.28
CA ALA A 334 -14.64 -26.63 -0.43
C ALA A 334 -15.78 -27.45 -1.04
#